data_AF-A0AAW0IKG0-F1
#
_entry.id   AF-A0AAW0IKG0-F1
#
_cell.length_a   1.000
_cell.length_b   1.000
_cell.length_c   1.000
_cell.angle_alpha   90.00
_cell.angle_beta   90.00
_cell.angle_gamma   90.00
#
_symmetry.space_group_name_H-M   'P 1'
#
loop_
_entity.id
_entity.type
_entity.pdbx_description
1 polymer ?
#
loop_
_entity_poly.entity_id
_entity_poly.type
_entity_poly.pdbx_seq_one_letter_code
_entity_poly.pdbx_strand_id
1 'polypeptide(L)'
;MVVTIGRGFGVTYQLISKVCPLMISRNHCVLKQNPKGQWTIMDNESLNGVWLNRERLAPLQVYCIQKGDHIQLGVPLDNKGRAEYEYEVIEEDWGTLSPCLAPKNAQTGGKNEDLRTKRKFSLDGLESPAAEGPSPLKCKAPAVSCKTVEPVTVIELYPKKQKASSPSASQSSLELFKVTMSRILRLKTQMHEKQIAVLNVKRQTRKGSSKKIVRMEKELQDLQSQLCAEQEQQQARVAQLEKTFQEEEHHLQGLEKEPGEEHLKQQLIQALQEHRALMEELNRSKKDFEKIIQAKNKELEQTKEEKEKVQAQKEEVLSHVNDVLENELQCIICSEYFIEAVTLNCAHSFCSFCISEWMKRKAECPICRKDIESQTHSLVLDNCIDKMVDNLGSEVKERRSLLLRERKGAFHGRWGGEP
;
A
#
# COMPACT_ATOMS: atom_id res chain seq x y z
N MET A 1 -11.56 4.02 -25.24
CA MET A 1 -10.90 4.61 -24.04
C MET A 1 -10.55 3.50 -23.03
N VAL A 2 -9.64 3.76 -22.07
CA VAL A 2 -9.32 2.86 -20.94
C VAL A 2 -9.34 3.68 -19.64
N VAL A 3 -9.95 3.14 -18.59
CA VAL A 3 -10.00 3.69 -17.24
C VAL A 3 -9.55 2.61 -16.26
N THR A 4 -8.65 2.95 -15.35
CA THR A 4 -8.14 2.02 -14.33
C THR A 4 -8.47 2.55 -12.93
N ILE A 5 -8.86 1.65 -12.03
CA ILE A 5 -9.30 2.00 -10.67
C ILE A 5 -8.54 1.13 -9.67
N GLY A 6 -8.14 1.72 -8.54
CA GLY A 6 -7.39 1.05 -7.47
C GLY A 6 -6.81 2.04 -6.48
N ARG A 7 -5.99 1.59 -5.52
CA ARG A 7 -5.33 2.49 -4.54
C ARG A 7 -3.89 2.89 -4.91
N GLY A 8 -3.34 2.37 -6.00
CA GLY A 8 -1.98 2.66 -6.46
C GLY A 8 -1.87 4.02 -7.16
N PHE A 9 -0.66 4.57 -7.26
CA PHE A 9 -0.41 5.86 -7.92
C PHE A 9 -0.41 5.79 -9.46
N GLY A 10 -0.49 4.58 -10.05
CA GLY A 10 -0.47 4.37 -11.50
C GLY A 10 -1.85 4.24 -12.17
N VAL A 11 -2.94 4.38 -11.42
CA VAL A 11 -4.31 4.22 -11.94
C VAL A 11 -4.96 5.56 -12.31
N THR A 12 -6.02 5.54 -13.11
CA THR A 12 -6.78 6.73 -13.53
C THR A 12 -7.56 7.37 -12.37
N TYR A 13 -8.18 6.55 -11.51
CA TYR A 13 -8.92 7.00 -10.34
C TYR A 13 -8.41 6.28 -9.09
N GLN A 14 -7.75 7.04 -8.21
CA GLN A 14 -7.18 6.50 -6.97
C GLN A 14 -8.22 6.50 -5.85
N LEU A 15 -8.59 5.31 -5.38
CA LEU A 15 -9.49 5.13 -4.23
C LEU A 15 -8.66 5.01 -2.94
N ILE A 16 -8.95 5.88 -1.98
CA ILE A 16 -8.29 5.89 -0.66
C ILE A 16 -9.38 5.83 0.41
N SER A 17 -9.57 4.65 0.99
CA SER A 17 -10.50 4.43 2.10
C SER A 17 -9.94 5.04 3.38
N LYS A 18 -10.83 5.62 4.20
CA LYS A 18 -10.50 6.04 5.58
C LYS A 18 -10.79 4.96 6.62
N VAL A 19 -11.48 3.88 6.23
CA VAL A 19 -11.98 2.84 7.13
C VAL A 19 -11.18 1.54 6.99
N CYS A 20 -10.92 1.10 5.76
CA CYS A 20 -10.08 -0.05 5.43
C CYS A 20 -9.19 0.26 4.21
N PRO A 21 -8.03 0.93 4.39
CA PRO A 21 -7.12 1.32 3.29
C PRO A 21 -6.57 0.15 2.43
N LEU A 22 -6.76 -1.10 2.88
CA LEU A 22 -6.31 -2.32 2.20
C LEU A 22 -7.44 -3.06 1.46
N MET A 23 -8.71 -2.65 1.60
CA MET A 23 -9.86 -3.27 0.92
C MET A 23 -9.71 -3.24 -0.60
N ILE A 24 -9.09 -2.18 -1.14
CA ILE A 24 -8.90 -1.98 -2.58
C ILE A 24 -7.48 -2.39 -2.99
N SER A 25 -7.34 -3.19 -4.04
CA SER A 25 -6.03 -3.55 -4.62
C SER A 25 -5.34 -2.35 -5.30
N ARG A 26 -4.01 -2.42 -5.46
CA ARG A 26 -3.23 -1.30 -6.06
C ARG A 26 -3.74 -0.94 -7.45
N ASN A 27 -3.93 -1.96 -8.28
CA ASN A 27 -4.80 -1.96 -9.44
C ASN A 27 -5.92 -2.93 -9.05
N HIS A 28 -7.19 -2.54 -9.18
CA HIS A 28 -8.34 -3.33 -8.72
C HIS A 28 -9.20 -3.78 -9.90
N CYS A 29 -9.61 -2.84 -10.76
CA CYS A 29 -10.33 -3.18 -11.98
C CYS A 29 -9.93 -2.26 -13.14
N VAL A 30 -10.26 -2.71 -14.35
CA VAL A 30 -10.06 -1.97 -15.59
C VAL A 30 -11.40 -1.88 -16.31
N LEU A 31 -11.80 -0.68 -16.72
CA LEU A 31 -12.92 -0.44 -17.62
C LEU A 31 -12.39 -0.02 -18.99
N LYS A 32 -12.89 -0.64 -20.06
CA LYS A 32 -12.41 -0.43 -21.42
C LYS A 32 -13.55 -0.59 -22.42
N GLN A 33 -13.55 0.23 -23.47
CA GLN A 33 -14.43 -0.01 -24.63
C GLN A 33 -13.82 -1.09 -25.52
N ASN A 34 -14.64 -2.05 -25.93
CA ASN A 34 -14.26 -3.05 -26.93
C ASN A 34 -14.30 -2.45 -28.36
N PRO A 35 -13.80 -3.14 -29.39
CA PRO A 35 -13.80 -2.63 -30.77
C PRO A 35 -15.19 -2.38 -31.38
N LYS A 36 -16.27 -2.80 -30.72
CA LYS A 36 -17.67 -2.52 -31.09
C LYS A 36 -18.25 -1.31 -30.34
N GLY A 37 -17.43 -0.56 -29.61
CA GLY A 37 -17.83 0.64 -28.85
C GLY A 37 -18.41 0.37 -27.44
N GLN A 38 -18.86 -0.86 -27.17
CA GLN A 38 -19.48 -1.25 -25.92
C GLN A 38 -18.47 -1.24 -24.75
N TRP A 39 -18.89 -0.74 -23.59
CA TRP A 39 -18.09 -0.74 -22.37
C TRP A 39 -18.00 -2.14 -21.76
N THR A 40 -16.82 -2.44 -21.22
CA THR A 40 -16.50 -3.69 -20.53
C THR A 40 -15.74 -3.41 -19.23
N ILE A 41 -15.92 -4.28 -18.24
CA ILE A 41 -15.16 -4.31 -16.98
C ILE A 41 -14.38 -5.62 -16.86
N MET A 42 -13.24 -5.57 -16.18
CA MET A 42 -12.38 -6.72 -15.88
C MET A 42 -11.81 -6.59 -14.47
N ASP A 43 -11.87 -7.67 -13.69
CA ASP A 43 -11.19 -7.79 -12.40
C ASP A 43 -9.68 -7.99 -12.64
N ASN A 44 -8.85 -7.08 -12.12
CA ASN A 44 -7.40 -7.10 -12.31
C ASN A 44 -6.74 -7.83 -11.12
N GLU A 45 -7.13 -9.08 -10.90
CA GLU A 45 -6.66 -9.93 -9.78
C GLU A 45 -6.83 -9.25 -8.41
N SER A 46 -7.99 -8.62 -8.18
CA SER A 46 -8.26 -7.94 -6.92
C SER A 46 -8.40 -8.92 -5.76
N LEU A 47 -7.70 -8.63 -4.65
CA LEU A 47 -7.66 -9.49 -3.46
C LEU A 47 -9.06 -9.80 -2.88
N ASN A 48 -9.96 -8.82 -2.90
CA ASN A 48 -11.31 -8.93 -2.33
C ASN A 48 -12.41 -9.08 -3.40
N GLY A 49 -12.04 -9.19 -4.68
CA GLY A 49 -12.95 -9.35 -5.82
C GLY A 49 -13.67 -8.09 -6.27
N VAL A 50 -14.03 -8.08 -7.55
CA VAL A 50 -15.04 -7.19 -8.15
C VAL A 50 -16.37 -7.94 -8.24
N TRP A 51 -17.48 -7.23 -8.04
CA TRP A 51 -18.82 -7.78 -8.23
C TRP A 51 -19.63 -6.90 -9.19
N LEU A 52 -20.43 -7.53 -10.04
CA LEU A 52 -21.35 -6.90 -10.99
C LEU A 52 -22.75 -7.48 -10.73
N ASN A 53 -23.74 -6.63 -10.46
CA ASN A 53 -25.12 -7.05 -10.15
C ASN A 53 -25.22 -8.12 -9.04
N ARG A 54 -24.30 -8.07 -8.06
CA ARG A 54 -24.10 -9.02 -6.95
C ARG A 54 -23.47 -10.38 -7.31
N GLU A 55 -23.10 -10.60 -8.57
CA GLU A 55 -22.29 -11.76 -8.98
C GLU A 55 -20.80 -11.41 -8.94
N ARG A 56 -19.95 -12.35 -8.46
CA ARG A 56 -18.50 -12.12 -8.39
C ARG A 56 -17.87 -12.35 -9.76
N LEU A 57 -17.10 -11.39 -10.24
CA LEU A 57 -16.35 -11.54 -11.48
C LEU A 57 -15.20 -12.54 -11.29
N ALA A 58 -14.88 -13.28 -12.37
CA ALA A 58 -13.67 -14.08 -12.44
C ALA A 58 -12.45 -13.18 -12.76
N PRO A 59 -11.28 -13.40 -12.11
CA PRO A 59 -10.07 -12.64 -12.41
C PRO A 59 -9.69 -12.70 -13.90
N LEU A 60 -9.28 -11.56 -14.46
CA LEU A 60 -8.90 -11.37 -15.86
C LEU A 60 -9.99 -11.68 -16.92
N GLN A 61 -11.19 -12.10 -16.51
CA GLN A 61 -12.31 -12.27 -17.44
C GLN A 61 -13.00 -10.92 -17.72
N VAL A 62 -13.37 -10.71 -19.00
CA VAL A 62 -13.97 -9.48 -19.48
C VAL A 62 -15.49 -9.63 -19.55
N TYR A 63 -16.20 -8.70 -18.91
CA TYR A 63 -17.66 -8.65 -18.85
C TYR A 63 -18.17 -7.36 -19.49
N CYS A 64 -19.21 -7.44 -20.31
CA CYS A 64 -19.88 -6.24 -20.83
C CYS A 64 -20.74 -5.60 -19.74
N ILE A 65 -20.81 -4.26 -19.72
CA ILE A 65 -21.68 -3.49 -18.81
C ILE A 65 -22.70 -2.65 -19.59
N GLN A 66 -23.85 -2.42 -18.97
CA GLN A 66 -25.01 -1.72 -19.51
C GLN A 66 -25.54 -0.67 -18.52
N LYS A 67 -26.41 0.24 -18.99
CA LYS A 67 -27.02 1.27 -18.15
C LYS A 67 -27.92 0.63 -17.08
N GLY A 68 -27.70 0.99 -15.82
CA GLY A 68 -28.37 0.43 -14.64
C GLY A 68 -27.61 -0.73 -13.95
N ASP A 69 -26.45 -1.16 -14.47
CA ASP A 69 -25.62 -2.15 -13.79
C ASP A 69 -25.00 -1.59 -12.50
N HIS A 70 -24.96 -2.40 -11.44
CA HIS A 70 -24.31 -2.07 -10.17
C HIS A 70 -22.93 -2.73 -10.05
N ILE A 71 -21.89 -1.93 -9.87
CA ILE A 71 -20.50 -2.37 -9.68
C ILE A 71 -20.07 -2.16 -8.23
N GLN A 72 -19.59 -3.21 -7.58
CA GLN A 72 -19.07 -3.17 -6.20
C GLN A 72 -17.59 -3.58 -6.19
N LEU A 73 -16.74 -2.80 -5.52
CA LEU A 73 -15.29 -3.05 -5.42
C LEU A 73 -14.92 -3.51 -4.00
N GLY A 74 -14.44 -4.75 -3.88
CA GLY A 74 -14.22 -5.41 -2.60
C GLY A 74 -15.52 -5.92 -1.96
N VAL A 75 -15.51 -6.09 -0.63
CA VAL A 75 -16.61 -6.68 0.14
C VAL A 75 -17.11 -5.72 1.25
N PRO A 76 -18.35 -5.91 1.74
CA PRO A 76 -18.82 -5.24 2.94
C PRO A 76 -17.95 -5.54 4.17
N LEU A 77 -17.95 -4.63 5.15
CA LEU A 77 -17.33 -4.84 6.46
C LEU A 77 -18.40 -5.34 7.44
N ASP A 78 -18.05 -6.18 8.42
CA ASP A 78 -18.96 -7.03 9.22
C ASP A 78 -20.05 -6.31 10.06
N ASN A 79 -20.14 -4.98 10.01
CA ASN A 79 -21.19 -4.17 10.65
C ASN A 79 -21.88 -3.19 9.67
N LYS A 80 -21.69 -3.36 8.37
CA LYS A 80 -22.30 -2.53 7.30
C LYS A 80 -22.74 -3.44 6.16
N GLY A 81 -24.05 -3.56 5.93
CA GLY A 81 -24.62 -4.42 4.87
C GLY A 81 -24.40 -3.95 3.42
N ARG A 82 -23.37 -3.14 3.17
CA ARG A 82 -22.95 -2.58 1.88
C ARG A 82 -21.44 -2.33 1.89
N ALA A 83 -20.78 -2.36 0.74
CA ALA A 83 -19.37 -2.02 0.61
C ALA A 83 -19.14 -0.50 0.74
N GLU A 84 -17.88 -0.09 0.90
CA GLU A 84 -17.51 1.35 0.88
C GLU A 84 -17.52 1.93 -0.54
N TYR A 85 -17.44 1.07 -1.56
CA TYR A 85 -17.33 1.44 -2.98
C TYR A 85 -18.34 0.66 -3.82
N GLU A 86 -19.53 1.24 -3.94
CA GLU A 86 -20.61 0.80 -4.83
C GLU A 86 -20.89 1.92 -5.85
N TYR A 87 -21.13 1.54 -7.11
CA TYR A 87 -21.34 2.44 -8.24
C TYR A 87 -22.50 1.93 -9.10
N GLU A 88 -23.17 2.83 -9.81
CA GLU A 88 -24.15 2.51 -10.84
C GLU A 88 -23.64 2.98 -12.20
N VAL A 89 -23.82 2.16 -13.23
CA VAL A 89 -23.45 2.50 -14.62
C VAL A 89 -24.55 3.36 -15.21
N ILE A 90 -24.33 4.68 -15.20
CA ILE A 90 -25.25 5.67 -15.80
C ILE A 90 -24.70 6.22 -17.11
N GLU A 91 -25.60 6.75 -17.93
CA GLU A 91 -25.29 7.45 -19.18
C GLU A 91 -26.09 8.76 -19.19
N GLU A 92 -25.39 9.88 -19.09
CA GLU A 92 -25.92 11.24 -18.93
C GLU A 92 -25.01 12.25 -19.63
N ASP A 93 -25.53 13.44 -19.92
CA ASP A 93 -24.78 14.53 -20.52
C ASP A 93 -23.63 15.05 -19.64
N TRP A 94 -22.56 15.49 -20.30
CA TRP A 94 -21.37 16.05 -19.65
C TRP A 94 -21.69 17.24 -18.73
N GLY A 95 -22.72 18.03 -19.05
CA GLY A 95 -23.19 19.12 -18.19
C GLY A 95 -23.58 18.65 -16.79
N THR A 96 -24.35 17.56 -16.70
CA THR A 96 -24.84 16.97 -15.44
C THR A 96 -23.71 16.29 -14.66
N LEU A 97 -22.82 15.57 -15.35
CA LEU A 97 -21.74 14.80 -14.71
C LEU A 97 -20.55 15.66 -14.27
N SER A 98 -20.23 16.74 -14.98
CA SER A 98 -19.02 17.54 -14.73
C SER A 98 -18.79 18.03 -13.29
N PRO A 99 -19.81 18.41 -12.48
CA PRO A 99 -19.59 18.87 -11.10
C PRO A 99 -19.29 17.74 -10.10
N CYS A 100 -19.66 16.49 -10.41
CA CYS A 100 -19.54 15.35 -9.49
C CYS A 100 -18.42 14.36 -9.87
N LEU A 101 -17.64 14.65 -10.91
CA LEU A 101 -16.48 13.84 -11.30
C LEU A 101 -15.45 13.75 -10.16
N ALA A 102 -15.07 12.53 -9.81
CA ALA A 102 -13.91 12.29 -8.96
C ALA A 102 -12.64 12.92 -9.59
N PRO A 103 -11.70 13.43 -8.77
CA PRO A 103 -10.43 13.93 -9.29
C PRO A 103 -9.66 12.80 -9.97
N LYS A 104 -9.32 12.98 -11.26
CA LYS A 104 -8.39 12.07 -11.94
C LYS A 104 -7.04 12.17 -11.26
N ASN A 105 -6.42 11.02 -11.00
CA ASN A 105 -5.08 10.95 -10.46
C ASN A 105 -4.10 11.52 -11.49
N ALA A 106 -3.53 12.70 -11.19
CA ALA A 106 -2.75 13.47 -12.14
C ALA A 106 -1.39 12.82 -12.41
N GLN A 107 -1.19 12.34 -13.64
CA GLN A 107 0.14 12.03 -14.16
C GLN A 107 1.00 13.30 -14.05
N THR A 108 2.06 13.23 -13.25
CA THR A 108 2.64 14.42 -12.60
C THR A 108 3.63 15.16 -13.50
N GLY A 109 3.11 15.76 -14.58
CA GLY A 109 3.84 16.71 -15.41
C GLY A 109 3.92 18.08 -14.75
N GLY A 110 4.94 18.30 -13.92
CA GLY A 110 5.49 19.62 -13.58
C GLY A 110 4.62 20.60 -12.77
N LYS A 111 4.87 20.67 -11.46
CA LYS A 111 5.26 21.88 -10.70
C LYS A 111 5.06 21.66 -9.20
N ASN A 112 6.16 21.68 -8.46
CA ASN A 112 6.17 21.59 -7.00
C ASN A 112 6.52 22.99 -6.46
N GLU A 113 5.50 23.81 -6.19
CA GLU A 113 5.65 25.12 -5.55
C GLU A 113 5.41 25.02 -4.04
N ASP A 114 6.10 25.86 -3.27
CA ASP A 114 6.39 25.58 -1.86
C ASP A 114 5.25 25.97 -0.91
N LEU A 115 4.60 24.99 -0.27
CA LEU A 115 3.79 25.19 0.94
C LEU A 115 4.19 24.24 2.07
N ARG A 116 5.48 24.28 2.43
CA ARG A 116 6.03 23.65 3.63
C ARG A 116 5.60 24.34 4.94
N THR A 117 4.30 24.32 5.25
CA THR A 117 3.72 24.98 6.43
C THR A 117 4.23 24.37 7.75
N LYS A 118 5.26 25.01 8.33
CA LYS A 118 5.73 24.76 9.69
C LYS A 118 4.59 25.03 10.68
N ARG A 119 4.07 23.99 11.35
CA ARG A 119 3.21 24.20 12.52
C ARG A 119 4.08 24.46 13.75
N LYS A 120 4.17 25.73 14.13
CA LYS A 120 4.81 26.20 15.37
C LYS A 120 3.99 25.70 16.58
N PHE A 121 4.67 25.18 17.59
CA PHE A 121 4.04 24.83 18.86
C PHE A 121 3.88 26.12 19.69
N SER A 122 2.70 26.31 20.29
CA SER A 122 2.44 27.32 21.33
C SER A 122 1.76 26.60 22.50
N LEU A 123 2.09 27.01 23.71
CA LEU A 123 1.66 26.44 24.98
C LEU A 123 0.92 27.51 25.80
N ASP A 124 0.48 27.15 27.02
CA ASP A 124 -0.27 27.96 27.99
C ASP A 124 -1.74 28.17 27.55
N GLY A 125 -2.78 28.12 28.41
CA GLY A 125 -2.87 28.17 29.88
C GLY A 125 -3.97 29.20 30.22
N LEU A 126 -4.91 29.04 31.15
CA LEU A 126 -5.15 28.06 32.23
C LEU A 126 -6.69 28.03 32.53
N GLU A 127 -7.09 27.30 33.58
CA GLU A 127 -8.34 27.44 34.37
C GLU A 127 -9.63 26.68 33.97
N SER A 128 -10.34 26.28 35.03
CA SER A 128 -11.69 25.70 35.15
C SER A 128 -12.31 26.27 36.45
N PRO A 129 -13.65 26.32 36.66
CA PRO A 129 -14.29 25.15 37.29
C PRO A 129 -15.83 24.98 37.08
N ALA A 130 -16.34 23.81 37.52
CA ALA A 130 -17.74 23.52 37.91
C ALA A 130 -18.84 23.56 36.79
N ALA A 131 -20.05 23.00 36.95
CA ALA A 131 -20.67 22.30 38.09
C ALA A 131 -21.68 21.20 37.63
N GLU A 132 -21.99 20.28 38.55
CA GLU A 132 -23.28 19.55 38.74
C GLU A 132 -23.90 18.60 37.67
N GLY A 133 -24.67 17.64 38.18
CA GLY A 133 -25.67 16.80 37.46
C GLY A 133 -27.08 17.07 38.03
N PRO A 134 -28.09 16.17 37.94
CA PRO A 134 -28.04 14.74 37.63
C PRO A 134 -29.07 14.26 36.55
N SER A 135 -29.30 12.95 36.46
CA SER A 135 -30.30 12.25 35.60
C SER A 135 -31.75 12.38 36.16
N PRO A 136 -32.88 11.82 35.59
CA PRO A 136 -33.00 10.41 35.14
C PRO A 136 -34.12 10.04 34.09
N LEU A 137 -34.33 8.72 33.87
CA LEU A 137 -35.54 8.03 33.32
C LEU A 137 -36.01 8.36 31.87
N LYS A 138 -36.69 7.50 31.08
CA LYS A 138 -36.89 6.04 30.89
C LYS A 138 -37.96 5.88 29.76
N CYS A 139 -38.16 4.66 29.24
CA CYS A 139 -39.26 4.22 28.33
C CYS A 139 -39.13 4.59 26.84
N LYS A 140 -39.65 3.81 25.87
CA LYS A 140 -40.59 2.65 25.91
C LYS A 140 -40.31 1.67 24.74
N ALA A 141 -40.71 0.40 24.87
CA ALA A 141 -40.79 -0.56 23.76
C ALA A 141 -42.19 -0.55 23.09
N PRO A 142 -42.37 -1.28 21.98
CA PRO A 142 -43.27 -2.45 22.06
C PRO A 142 -42.70 -3.74 21.44
N ALA A 143 -43.35 -4.89 21.70
CA ALA A 143 -42.90 -6.22 21.27
C ALA A 143 -44.07 -7.18 20.95
N VAL A 144 -43.81 -8.16 20.08
CA VAL A 144 -44.60 -9.36 19.70
C VAL A 144 -43.70 -10.21 18.77
N SER A 145 -43.77 -11.53 18.62
CA SER A 145 -44.39 -12.68 19.32
C SER A 145 -43.67 -13.95 18.77
N CYS A 146 -43.77 -15.21 19.20
CA CYS A 146 -44.53 -16.00 20.19
C CYS A 146 -43.67 -17.29 20.46
N LYS A 147 -43.97 -18.34 21.26
CA LYS A 147 -45.15 -18.83 22.00
C LYS A 147 -44.73 -19.37 23.39
N THR A 148 -45.69 -19.90 24.15
CA THR A 148 -45.52 -20.62 25.43
C THR A 148 -45.67 -22.14 25.32
N VAL A 149 -45.05 -22.86 26.26
CA VAL A 149 -45.59 -24.06 26.96
C VAL A 149 -45.18 -23.91 28.44
N GLU A 150 -45.99 -24.43 29.37
CA GLU A 150 -45.94 -24.08 30.81
C GLU A 150 -45.10 -25.05 31.70
N PRO A 151 -44.62 -24.59 32.88
CA PRO A 151 -43.89 -25.40 33.85
C PRO A 151 -44.81 -26.10 34.88
N VAL A 152 -44.31 -27.14 35.56
CA VAL A 152 -45.06 -27.86 36.61
C VAL A 152 -44.31 -27.81 37.95
N THR A 153 -44.91 -27.07 38.90
CA THR A 153 -44.77 -27.08 40.37
C THR A 153 -43.38 -27.10 41.03
N VAL A 154 -43.13 -26.05 41.82
CA VAL A 154 -42.12 -26.01 42.89
C VAL A 154 -42.58 -26.86 44.09
N ILE A 155 -41.67 -27.63 44.69
CA ILE A 155 -41.68 -27.89 46.14
C ILE A 155 -40.29 -27.56 46.69
N GLU A 156 -40.23 -26.63 47.64
CA GLU A 156 -39.00 -26.12 48.24
C GLU A 156 -38.74 -26.82 49.59
N LEU A 157 -37.68 -27.63 49.68
CA LEU A 157 -37.20 -28.18 50.95
C LEU A 157 -35.66 -28.15 51.01
N TYR A 158 -35.11 -27.03 51.50
CA TYR A 158 -33.75 -26.97 52.03
C TYR A 158 -33.63 -27.89 53.26
N PRO A 159 -32.46 -28.54 53.46
CA PRO A 159 -31.52 -27.91 54.40
C PRO A 159 -30.01 -28.09 54.11
N LYS A 160 -29.23 -27.16 54.68
CA LYS A 160 -27.79 -27.28 55.04
C LYS A 160 -26.73 -27.34 53.92
N LYS A 161 -26.31 -26.13 53.54
CA LYS A 161 -24.90 -25.69 53.34
C LYS A 161 -23.80 -26.77 53.48
N GLN A 162 -23.07 -26.99 52.39
CA GLN A 162 -21.60 -26.94 52.43
C GLN A 162 -21.11 -25.84 51.46
N LYS A 163 -19.86 -25.38 51.62
CA LYS A 163 -19.31 -24.27 50.81
C LYS A 163 -18.80 -24.79 49.46
N ALA A 164 -19.57 -24.59 48.39
CA ALA A 164 -18.97 -24.49 47.05
C ALA A 164 -18.20 -23.17 46.92
N SER A 165 -17.04 -23.19 46.26
CA SER A 165 -16.28 -21.98 45.87
C SER A 165 -17.06 -21.16 44.83
N SER A 166 -16.93 -19.84 44.87
CA SER A 166 -17.76 -18.93 44.06
C SER A 166 -17.32 -18.86 42.59
N PRO A 167 -18.24 -18.98 41.60
CA PRO A 167 -17.90 -18.91 40.17
C PRO A 167 -17.21 -17.61 39.69
N SER A 168 -17.28 -16.54 40.48
CA SER A 168 -16.81 -15.19 40.13
C SER A 168 -15.32 -15.05 39.83
N ALA A 169 -14.47 -15.92 40.40
CA ALA A 169 -13.01 -15.87 40.16
C ALA A 169 -12.65 -16.23 38.70
N SER A 170 -13.33 -17.22 38.13
CA SER A 170 -13.05 -17.73 36.78
C SER A 170 -13.30 -16.66 35.71
N GLN A 171 -14.45 -15.98 35.75
CA GLN A 171 -14.80 -14.89 34.84
C GLN A 171 -13.80 -13.71 34.92
N SER A 172 -13.36 -13.35 36.14
CA SER A 172 -12.38 -12.28 36.34
C SER A 172 -11.03 -12.60 35.69
N SER A 173 -10.56 -13.85 35.82
CA SER A 173 -9.29 -14.28 35.23
C SER A 173 -9.30 -14.29 33.69
N LEU A 174 -10.43 -14.67 33.07
CA LEU A 174 -10.59 -14.71 31.62
C LEU A 174 -10.60 -13.30 31.00
N GLU A 175 -11.27 -12.33 31.63
CA GLU A 175 -11.22 -10.93 31.17
C GLU A 175 -9.82 -10.33 31.31
N LEU A 176 -9.12 -10.61 32.43
CA LEU A 176 -7.74 -10.19 32.61
C LEU A 176 -6.79 -10.78 31.54
N PHE A 177 -7.05 -12.03 31.11
CA PHE A 177 -6.33 -12.65 29.99
C PHE A 177 -6.60 -11.93 28.67
N LYS A 178 -7.87 -11.67 28.32
CA LYS A 178 -8.26 -10.92 27.09
C LYS A 178 -7.64 -9.52 27.03
N VAL A 179 -7.65 -8.79 28.15
CA VAL A 179 -7.03 -7.45 28.26
C VAL A 179 -5.52 -7.53 28.05
N THR A 180 -4.85 -8.52 28.66
CA THR A 180 -3.38 -8.67 28.53
C THR A 180 -2.98 -9.06 27.09
N MET A 181 -3.71 -9.98 26.44
CA MET A 181 -3.50 -10.30 25.02
C MET A 181 -3.71 -9.09 24.10
N SER A 182 -4.74 -8.27 24.39
CA SER A 182 -5.02 -7.04 23.65
C SER A 182 -3.94 -5.96 23.81
N ARG A 183 -3.12 -6.04 24.87
CA ARG A 183 -1.97 -5.16 25.12
C ARG A 183 -0.72 -5.67 24.40
N ILE A 184 -0.40 -6.97 24.52
CA ILE A 184 0.71 -7.63 23.81
C ILE A 184 0.59 -7.47 22.29
N LEU A 185 -0.62 -7.65 21.72
CA LEU A 185 -0.86 -7.43 20.29
C LEU A 185 -0.55 -5.99 19.86
N ARG A 186 -0.95 -5.01 20.68
CA ARG A 186 -0.75 -3.58 20.42
C ARG A 186 0.73 -3.19 20.46
N LEU A 187 1.48 -3.73 21.43
CA LEU A 187 2.94 -3.56 21.52
C LEU A 187 3.65 -4.19 20.31
N LYS A 188 3.24 -5.37 19.86
CA LYS A 188 3.81 -6.02 18.66
C LYS A 188 3.62 -5.17 17.39
N THR A 189 2.42 -4.61 17.18
CA THR A 189 2.16 -3.71 16.05
C THR A 189 3.04 -2.46 16.13
N GLN A 190 3.07 -1.78 17.29
CA GLN A 190 3.87 -0.56 17.48
C GLN A 190 5.38 -0.80 17.28
N MET A 191 5.90 -1.93 17.77
CA MET A 191 7.29 -2.35 17.54
C MET A 191 7.56 -2.51 16.03
N HIS A 192 6.70 -3.21 15.30
CA HIS A 192 6.87 -3.46 13.86
C HIS A 192 6.81 -2.15 13.03
N GLU A 193 5.85 -1.27 13.33
CA GLU A 193 5.74 0.07 12.73
C GLU A 193 7.01 0.91 12.96
N LYS A 194 7.51 0.95 14.20
CA LYS A 194 8.77 1.63 14.55
C LYS A 194 9.97 1.03 13.81
N GLN A 195 10.00 -0.28 13.61
CA GLN A 195 11.11 -0.98 12.94
C GLN A 195 11.16 -0.66 11.44
N ILE A 196 10.00 -0.61 10.79
CA ILE A 196 9.84 -0.09 9.42
C ILE A 196 10.27 1.39 9.34
N ALA A 197 9.89 2.22 10.33
CA ALA A 197 10.28 3.63 10.36
C ALA A 197 11.80 3.84 10.49
N VAL A 198 12.50 3.03 11.29
CA VAL A 198 13.98 3.05 11.38
C VAL A 198 14.62 2.67 10.04
N LEU A 199 14.16 1.60 9.40
CA LEU A 199 14.67 1.17 8.09
C LEU A 199 14.49 2.24 7.02
N ASN A 200 13.31 2.88 6.96
CA ASN A 200 13.03 3.96 6.02
C ASN A 200 13.93 5.20 6.25
N VAL A 201 14.14 5.61 7.52
CA VAL A 201 15.03 6.74 7.85
C VAL A 201 16.50 6.41 7.54
N LYS A 202 16.94 5.16 7.78
CA LYS A 202 18.28 4.69 7.35
C LYS A 202 18.43 4.79 5.82
N ARG A 203 17.46 4.29 5.04
CA ARG A 203 17.49 4.30 3.56
C ARG A 203 17.50 5.72 2.97
N GLN A 204 16.83 6.68 3.61
CA GLN A 204 16.82 8.09 3.21
C GLN A 204 18.09 8.88 3.57
N THR A 205 18.92 8.39 4.50
CA THR A 205 20.03 9.16 5.08
C THR A 205 21.40 8.62 4.68
N ARG A 206 21.81 8.80 3.41
CA ARG A 206 23.14 8.35 2.94
C ARG A 206 24.34 8.96 3.70
N LYS A 207 24.18 10.09 4.41
CA LYS A 207 25.16 10.65 5.37
C LYS A 207 24.49 11.34 6.57
N GLY A 208 24.94 11.07 7.79
CA GLY A 208 25.03 12.08 8.87
C GLY A 208 24.06 12.06 10.06
N SER A 209 22.77 11.69 9.94
CA SER A 209 21.79 11.91 11.04
C SER A 209 21.80 10.88 12.19
N SER A 210 23.00 10.48 12.64
CA SER A 210 23.24 9.45 13.67
C SER A 210 22.37 9.64 14.93
N LYS A 211 22.34 10.86 15.52
CA LYS A 211 21.60 11.15 16.77
C LYS A 211 20.07 10.92 16.69
N LYS A 212 19.47 10.88 15.49
CA LYS A 212 18.04 10.54 15.32
C LYS A 212 17.85 9.03 15.21
N ILE A 213 18.73 8.36 14.45
CA ILE A 213 18.70 6.91 14.24
C ILE A 213 18.93 6.20 15.59
N VAL A 214 19.98 6.56 16.33
CA VAL A 214 20.30 6.02 17.67
C VAL A 214 19.15 6.19 18.67
N ARG A 215 18.39 7.30 18.59
CA ARG A 215 17.22 7.52 19.45
C ARG A 215 16.09 6.55 19.12
N MET A 216 15.77 6.40 17.83
CA MET A 216 14.72 5.50 17.36
C MET A 216 15.10 4.02 17.54
N GLU A 217 16.39 3.68 17.50
CA GLU A 217 16.91 2.36 17.85
C GLU A 217 16.79 2.08 19.35
N LYS A 218 17.06 3.07 20.21
CA LYS A 218 16.79 2.93 21.65
C LYS A 218 15.30 2.80 21.96
N GLU A 219 14.43 3.60 21.33
CA GLU A 219 12.97 3.45 21.44
C GLU A 219 12.50 2.04 21.04
N LEU A 220 13.12 1.42 20.04
CA LEU A 220 12.86 0.01 19.67
C LEU A 220 13.33 -0.97 20.74
N GLN A 221 14.54 -0.78 21.28
CA GLN A 221 15.10 -1.66 22.31
C GLN A 221 14.28 -1.60 23.61
N ASP A 222 13.81 -0.40 24.00
CA ASP A 222 12.94 -0.20 25.15
C ASP A 222 11.57 -0.88 24.94
N LEU A 223 10.95 -0.74 23.74
CA LEU A 223 9.70 -1.44 23.37
C LEU A 223 9.86 -2.96 23.33
N GLN A 224 10.97 -3.47 22.78
CA GLN A 224 11.25 -4.91 22.70
C GLN A 224 11.44 -5.51 24.10
N SER A 225 12.06 -4.76 25.02
CA SER A 225 12.23 -5.16 26.43
C SER A 225 10.88 -5.22 27.16
N GLN A 226 10.01 -4.22 26.96
CA GLN A 226 8.65 -4.22 27.53
C GLN A 226 7.82 -5.40 27.02
N LEU A 227 7.88 -5.70 25.71
CA LEU A 227 7.16 -6.81 25.11
C LEU A 227 7.62 -8.17 25.64
N CYS A 228 8.93 -8.33 25.90
CA CYS A 228 9.50 -9.56 26.44
C CYS A 228 8.98 -9.82 27.87
N ALA A 229 9.14 -8.85 28.76
CA ALA A 229 8.66 -8.93 30.14
C ALA A 229 7.13 -9.14 30.23
N GLU A 230 6.36 -8.58 29.29
CA GLU A 230 4.90 -8.77 29.25
C GLU A 230 4.49 -10.17 28.76
N GLN A 231 5.23 -10.76 27.82
CA GLN A 231 5.04 -12.16 27.44
C GLN A 231 5.44 -13.13 28.58
N GLU A 232 6.58 -12.89 29.24
CA GLU A 232 7.04 -13.68 30.38
C GLU A 232 6.03 -13.65 31.54
N GLN A 233 5.54 -12.46 31.90
CA GLN A 233 4.49 -12.31 32.92
C GLN A 233 3.22 -13.09 32.55
N GLN A 234 2.83 -13.12 31.27
CA GLN A 234 1.65 -13.87 30.85
C GLN A 234 1.89 -15.39 30.87
N GLN A 235 3.07 -15.87 30.46
CA GLN A 235 3.40 -17.30 30.54
C GLN A 235 3.45 -17.79 32.00
N ALA A 236 4.00 -16.99 32.92
CA ALA A 236 3.99 -17.31 34.35
C ALA A 236 2.56 -17.42 34.91
N ARG A 237 1.64 -16.53 34.50
CA ARG A 237 0.21 -16.60 34.89
C ARG A 237 -0.50 -17.84 34.34
N VAL A 238 -0.21 -18.25 33.11
CA VAL A 238 -0.78 -19.47 32.52
C VAL A 238 -0.27 -20.71 33.27
N ALA A 239 1.04 -20.81 33.51
CA ALA A 239 1.60 -21.93 34.27
C ALA A 239 1.06 -21.99 35.72
N GLN A 240 0.80 -20.85 36.35
CA GLN A 240 0.15 -20.80 37.66
C GLN A 240 -1.30 -21.31 37.60
N LEU A 241 -2.07 -20.94 36.57
CA LEU A 241 -3.44 -21.42 36.35
C LEU A 241 -3.49 -22.92 36.07
N GLU A 242 -2.58 -23.44 35.23
CA GLU A 242 -2.43 -24.87 34.95
C GLU A 242 -2.14 -25.67 36.24
N LYS A 243 -1.25 -25.15 37.10
CA LYS A 243 -0.96 -25.76 38.41
C LYS A 243 -2.18 -25.79 39.32
N THR A 244 -2.95 -24.69 39.42
CA THR A 244 -4.18 -24.69 40.23
C THR A 244 -5.26 -25.62 39.68
N PHE A 245 -5.37 -25.76 38.36
CA PHE A 245 -6.30 -26.72 37.74
C PHE A 245 -5.91 -28.18 38.07
N GLN A 246 -4.62 -28.52 38.04
CA GLN A 246 -4.13 -29.85 38.43
C GLN A 246 -4.37 -30.14 39.92
N GLU A 247 -4.23 -29.13 40.79
CA GLU A 247 -4.52 -29.25 42.22
C GLU A 247 -6.03 -29.44 42.49
N GLU A 248 -6.90 -28.72 41.78
CA GLU A 248 -8.37 -28.93 41.85
C GLU A 248 -8.81 -30.28 41.25
N GLU A 249 -8.21 -30.72 40.13
CA GLU A 249 -8.50 -32.02 39.52
C GLU A 249 -8.15 -33.19 40.46
N HIS A 250 -6.98 -33.12 41.12
CA HIS A 250 -6.60 -34.10 42.14
C HIS A 250 -7.54 -34.08 43.36
N HIS A 251 -8.01 -32.90 43.78
CA HIS A 251 -8.94 -32.76 44.89
C HIS A 251 -10.34 -33.30 44.55
N LEU A 252 -10.77 -33.21 43.29
CA LEU A 252 -12.03 -33.79 42.81
C LEU A 252 -11.96 -35.32 42.68
N GLN A 253 -10.82 -35.87 42.27
CA GLN A 253 -10.60 -37.33 42.22
C GLN A 253 -10.60 -38.01 43.61
N GLY A 254 -10.35 -37.25 44.69
CA GLY A 254 -10.40 -37.75 46.06
C GLY A 254 -11.82 -37.93 46.66
N LEU A 255 -12.88 -37.59 45.93
CA LEU A 255 -14.27 -37.54 46.44
C LEU A 255 -15.18 -38.59 45.79
N GLU A 256 -15.00 -39.85 46.20
CA GLU A 256 -16.04 -40.90 46.08
C GLU A 256 -17.07 -40.76 47.22
N LYS A 257 -18.37 -41.07 47.07
CA LYS A 257 -19.21 -41.44 45.91
C LYS A 257 -20.67 -41.14 46.30
N GLU A 258 -21.45 -40.53 45.42
CA GLU A 258 -22.92 -40.36 45.59
C GLU A 258 -23.62 -40.72 44.27
N PRO A 259 -24.51 -41.74 44.23
CA PRO A 259 -25.01 -42.33 42.97
C PRO A 259 -25.87 -41.44 42.07
N GLY A 260 -26.15 -40.19 42.47
CA GLY A 260 -26.96 -39.23 41.70
C GLY A 260 -26.19 -38.38 40.69
N GLU A 261 -24.88 -38.20 40.87
CA GLU A 261 -24.09 -37.22 40.08
C GLU A 261 -23.40 -37.82 38.83
N GLU A 262 -23.35 -39.15 38.69
CA GLU A 262 -22.61 -39.86 37.63
C GLU A 262 -22.87 -39.26 36.23
N HIS A 263 -24.13 -38.97 35.91
CA HIS A 263 -24.51 -38.43 34.60
C HIS A 263 -24.00 -37.00 34.36
N LEU A 264 -23.98 -36.15 35.39
CA LEU A 264 -23.49 -34.78 35.28
C LEU A 264 -21.96 -34.76 35.14
N LYS A 265 -21.27 -35.65 35.87
CA LYS A 265 -19.82 -35.88 35.74
C LYS A 265 -19.47 -36.39 34.34
N GLN A 266 -20.25 -37.32 33.79
CA GLN A 266 -20.08 -37.83 32.43
C GLN A 266 -20.28 -36.72 31.37
N GLN A 267 -21.31 -35.87 31.50
CA GLN A 267 -21.51 -34.73 30.60
C GLN A 267 -20.37 -33.72 30.66
N LEU A 268 -19.85 -33.41 31.85
CA LEU A 268 -18.73 -32.48 32.02
C LEU A 268 -17.44 -33.03 31.39
N ILE A 269 -17.15 -34.32 31.58
CA ILE A 269 -16.01 -35.00 30.94
C ILE A 269 -16.13 -34.95 29.41
N GLN A 270 -17.31 -35.22 28.86
CA GLN A 270 -17.58 -35.15 27.41
C GLN A 270 -17.32 -33.74 26.86
N ALA A 271 -17.87 -32.70 27.49
CA ALA A 271 -17.69 -31.30 27.08
C ALA A 271 -16.21 -30.85 27.15
N LEU A 272 -15.45 -31.31 28.14
CA LEU A 272 -14.02 -31.05 28.26
C LEU A 272 -13.19 -31.76 27.18
N GLN A 273 -13.58 -32.98 26.78
CA GLN A 273 -12.94 -33.70 25.67
C GLN A 273 -13.21 -33.03 24.33
N GLU A 274 -14.45 -32.60 24.06
CA GLU A 274 -14.83 -31.86 22.84
C GLU A 274 -14.08 -30.51 22.75
N HIS A 275 -14.01 -29.75 23.85
CA HIS A 275 -13.24 -28.51 23.90
C HIS A 275 -11.73 -28.74 23.68
N ARG A 276 -11.17 -29.86 24.16
CA ARG A 276 -9.77 -30.23 23.89
C ARG A 276 -9.55 -30.52 22.39
N ALA A 277 -10.43 -31.30 21.77
CA ALA A 277 -10.34 -31.63 20.35
C ALA A 277 -10.40 -30.38 19.44
N LEU A 278 -11.32 -29.44 19.74
CA LEU A 278 -11.43 -28.15 19.05
C LEU A 278 -10.15 -27.29 19.20
N MET A 279 -9.56 -27.26 20.40
CA MET A 279 -8.30 -26.55 20.64
C MET A 279 -7.11 -27.19 19.89
N GLU A 280 -7.09 -28.51 19.73
CA GLU A 280 -6.07 -29.21 18.94
C GLU A 280 -6.25 -28.99 17.42
N GLU A 281 -7.48 -28.90 16.92
CA GLU A 281 -7.77 -28.54 15.53
C GLU A 281 -7.40 -27.08 15.22
N LEU A 282 -7.78 -26.13 16.10
CA LEU A 282 -7.39 -24.74 15.97
C LEU A 282 -5.85 -24.55 15.99
N ASN A 283 -5.14 -25.30 16.84
CA ASN A 283 -3.67 -25.28 16.87
C ASN A 283 -3.01 -25.92 15.64
N ARG A 284 -3.65 -26.91 14.99
CA ARG A 284 -3.19 -27.45 13.70
C ARG A 284 -3.37 -26.42 12.60
N SER A 285 -4.58 -25.89 12.44
CA SER A 285 -4.93 -24.83 11.50
C SER A 285 -4.00 -23.62 11.60
N LYS A 286 -3.74 -23.14 12.84
CA LYS A 286 -2.77 -22.05 13.11
C LYS A 286 -1.36 -22.36 12.58
N LYS A 287 -0.82 -23.56 12.83
CA LYS A 287 0.52 -23.96 12.37
C LYS A 287 0.60 -24.01 10.84
N ASP A 288 -0.49 -24.36 10.15
CA ASP A 288 -0.53 -24.39 8.70
C ASP A 288 -0.60 -22.98 8.09
N PHE A 289 -1.35 -22.05 8.70
CA PHE A 289 -1.27 -20.63 8.35
C PHE A 289 0.13 -20.04 8.59
N GLU A 290 0.80 -20.38 9.69
CA GLU A 290 2.17 -19.93 9.97
C GLU A 290 3.17 -20.39 8.87
N LYS A 291 3.05 -21.65 8.38
CA LYS A 291 3.83 -22.15 7.24
C LYS A 291 3.55 -21.38 5.94
N ILE A 292 2.28 -21.10 5.64
CA ILE A 292 1.87 -20.36 4.43
C ILE A 292 2.44 -18.94 4.44
N ILE A 293 2.38 -18.25 5.59
CA ILE A 293 2.96 -16.92 5.78
C ILE A 293 4.49 -16.97 5.61
N GLN A 294 5.16 -17.96 6.19
CA GLN A 294 6.62 -18.13 6.03
C GLN A 294 7.02 -18.36 4.56
N ALA A 295 6.28 -19.20 3.83
CA ALA A 295 6.52 -19.45 2.42
C ALA A 295 6.34 -18.18 1.56
N LYS A 296 5.22 -17.45 1.75
CA LYS A 296 4.95 -16.21 1.00
C LYS A 296 5.93 -15.08 1.32
N ASN A 297 6.42 -15.00 2.56
CA ASN A 297 7.48 -14.04 2.90
C ASN A 297 8.82 -14.37 2.20
N LYS A 298 9.16 -15.66 2.04
CA LYS A 298 10.35 -16.08 1.30
C LYS A 298 10.25 -15.76 -0.20
N GLU A 299 9.09 -16.06 -0.80
CA GLU A 299 8.78 -15.76 -2.20
C GLU A 299 8.85 -14.23 -2.49
N LEU A 300 8.35 -13.41 -1.57
CA LEU A 300 8.40 -11.95 -1.66
C LEU A 300 9.83 -11.40 -1.63
N GLU A 301 10.69 -11.93 -0.74
CA GLU A 301 12.09 -11.52 -0.66
C GLU A 301 12.90 -11.98 -1.88
N GLN A 302 12.67 -13.19 -2.40
CA GLN A 302 13.27 -13.65 -3.66
C GLN A 302 12.89 -12.74 -4.85
N THR A 303 11.60 -12.41 -4.98
CA THR A 303 11.09 -11.48 -6.01
C THR A 303 11.72 -10.08 -5.89
N LYS A 304 11.98 -9.64 -4.65
CA LYS A 304 12.59 -8.34 -4.34
C LYS A 304 14.08 -8.31 -4.69
N GLU A 305 14.84 -9.37 -4.37
CA GLU A 305 16.24 -9.51 -4.79
C GLU A 305 16.39 -9.53 -6.32
N GLU A 306 15.56 -10.31 -7.02
CA GLU A 306 15.58 -10.38 -8.49
C GLU A 306 15.30 -9.00 -9.11
N LYS A 307 14.29 -8.30 -8.60
CA LYS A 307 13.98 -6.94 -9.03
C LYS A 307 15.11 -5.94 -8.74
N GLU A 308 15.82 -6.08 -7.61
CA GLU A 308 16.96 -5.21 -7.27
C GLU A 308 18.17 -5.48 -8.19
N LYS A 309 18.41 -6.75 -8.58
CA LYS A 309 19.42 -7.14 -9.59
C LYS A 309 19.09 -6.58 -10.99
N VAL A 310 17.85 -6.73 -11.46
CA VAL A 310 17.39 -6.18 -12.75
C VAL A 310 17.43 -4.64 -12.77
N GLN A 311 17.10 -4.00 -11.66
CA GLN A 311 17.21 -2.53 -11.53
C GLN A 311 18.68 -2.07 -11.60
N ALA A 312 19.61 -2.77 -10.94
CA ALA A 312 21.03 -2.44 -11.00
C ALA A 312 21.61 -2.57 -12.41
N GLN A 313 21.30 -3.67 -13.12
CA GLN A 313 21.70 -3.87 -14.52
C GLN A 313 21.14 -2.77 -15.45
N LYS A 314 19.91 -2.33 -15.21
CA LYS A 314 19.32 -1.21 -15.96
C LYS A 314 20.04 0.11 -15.68
N GLU A 315 20.44 0.36 -14.43
CA GLU A 315 21.15 1.58 -14.03
C GLU A 315 22.58 1.62 -14.62
N GLU A 316 23.26 0.47 -14.67
CA GLU A 316 24.56 0.28 -15.34
C GLU A 316 24.48 0.57 -16.85
N VAL A 317 23.52 -0.03 -17.56
CA VAL A 317 23.32 0.22 -19.00
C VAL A 317 22.96 1.68 -19.29
N LEU A 318 22.12 2.31 -18.46
CA LEU A 318 21.80 3.73 -18.60
C LEU A 318 23.02 4.62 -18.36
N SER A 319 23.87 4.28 -17.39
CA SER A 319 25.12 5.01 -17.13
C SER A 319 26.08 4.95 -18.33
N HIS A 320 26.22 3.78 -18.98
CA HIS A 320 27.09 3.64 -20.15
C HIS A 320 26.53 4.38 -21.38
N VAL A 321 25.21 4.37 -21.59
CA VAL A 321 24.57 5.17 -22.66
C VAL A 321 24.76 6.67 -22.43
N ASN A 322 24.70 7.13 -21.18
CA ASN A 322 24.92 8.54 -20.83
C ASN A 322 26.38 8.98 -21.06
N ASP A 323 27.35 8.12 -20.74
CA ASP A 323 28.78 8.36 -20.98
C ASP A 323 29.10 8.52 -22.48
N VAL A 324 28.56 7.64 -23.34
CA VAL A 324 28.70 7.75 -24.81
C VAL A 324 28.05 9.04 -25.34
N LEU A 325 26.89 9.42 -24.80
CA LEU A 325 26.22 10.67 -25.17
C LEU A 325 27.05 11.91 -24.82
N GLU A 326 27.55 11.99 -23.59
CA GLU A 326 28.27 13.16 -23.09
C GLU A 326 29.67 13.31 -23.72
N ASN A 327 30.39 12.22 -23.94
CA ASN A 327 31.76 12.25 -24.48
C ASN A 327 31.82 12.30 -26.01
N GLU A 328 31.04 11.47 -26.72
CA GLU A 328 31.23 11.22 -28.16
C GLU A 328 30.23 11.97 -29.05
N LEU A 329 29.07 12.35 -28.52
CA LEU A 329 27.94 12.89 -29.31
C LEU A 329 27.67 14.39 -29.10
N GLN A 330 28.52 15.09 -28.34
CA GLN A 330 28.45 16.54 -28.13
C GLN A 330 29.27 17.35 -29.15
N CYS A 331 28.69 18.47 -29.59
CA CYS A 331 29.36 19.42 -30.48
C CYS A 331 30.23 20.41 -29.70
N ILE A 332 31.55 20.28 -29.80
CA ILE A 332 32.56 21.12 -29.11
C ILE A 332 32.38 22.65 -29.25
N ILE A 333 31.67 23.12 -30.29
CA ILE A 333 31.38 24.55 -30.51
C ILE A 333 30.28 25.08 -29.56
N CYS A 334 29.34 24.23 -29.13
CA CYS A 334 28.17 24.66 -28.35
C CYS A 334 27.85 23.81 -27.11
N SER A 335 28.59 22.74 -26.85
CA SER A 335 28.39 21.83 -25.69
C SER A 335 26.96 21.25 -25.60
N GLU A 336 26.41 20.88 -26.76
CA GLU A 336 25.08 20.29 -26.93
C GLU A 336 25.20 19.10 -27.90
N TYR A 337 24.32 18.10 -27.78
CA TYR A 337 24.29 16.97 -28.70
C TYR A 337 24.11 17.42 -30.15
N PHE A 338 24.76 16.76 -31.12
CA PHE A 338 24.73 17.21 -32.52
C PHE A 338 23.29 17.41 -33.04
N ILE A 339 23.05 18.59 -33.62
CA ILE A 339 21.81 18.98 -34.30
C ILE A 339 22.16 19.15 -35.77
N GLU A 340 21.57 18.28 -36.61
CA GLU A 340 21.84 18.19 -38.05
C GLU A 340 23.34 17.98 -38.27
N ALA A 341 23.83 16.82 -37.85
CA ALA A 341 25.25 16.48 -37.76
C ALA A 341 25.93 16.56 -39.13
N VAL A 342 26.93 17.42 -39.26
CA VAL A 342 27.78 17.56 -40.46
C VAL A 342 29.18 17.06 -40.13
N THR A 343 29.69 16.14 -40.95
CA THR A 343 31.05 15.62 -40.86
C THR A 343 31.89 16.19 -42.00
N LEU A 344 33.15 16.52 -41.71
CA LEU A 344 34.07 17.19 -42.64
C LEU A 344 34.98 16.18 -43.35
N ASN A 345 35.66 16.63 -44.42
CA ASN A 345 36.80 15.93 -45.05
C ASN A 345 37.83 15.37 -44.03
N CYS A 346 38.04 16.06 -42.92
CA CYS A 346 38.93 15.67 -41.83
C CYS A 346 38.30 14.71 -40.78
N ALA A 347 37.16 14.08 -41.09
CA ALA A 347 36.40 13.13 -40.27
C ALA A 347 35.84 13.65 -38.93
N HIS A 348 35.99 14.93 -38.60
CA HIS A 348 35.39 15.53 -37.41
C HIS A 348 33.95 15.98 -37.68
N SER A 349 33.06 15.82 -36.68
CA SER A 349 31.63 16.16 -36.78
C SER A 349 31.25 17.39 -35.94
N PHE A 350 30.28 18.16 -36.43
CA PHE A 350 29.77 19.40 -35.83
C PHE A 350 28.25 19.54 -36.09
N CYS A 351 27.55 20.42 -35.38
CA CYS A 351 26.20 20.81 -35.80
C CYS A 351 26.28 21.64 -37.09
N SER A 352 25.41 21.40 -38.08
CA SER A 352 25.29 22.17 -39.33
C SER A 352 25.37 23.69 -39.11
N PHE A 353 24.53 24.22 -38.20
CA PHE A 353 24.51 25.63 -37.82
C PHE A 353 25.86 26.12 -37.27
N CYS A 354 26.50 25.34 -36.40
CA CYS A 354 27.70 25.76 -35.69
C CYS A 354 28.93 25.83 -36.61
N ILE A 355 29.09 24.86 -37.51
CA ILE A 355 30.20 24.91 -38.49
C ILE A 355 29.95 25.98 -39.56
N SER A 356 28.69 26.16 -39.98
CA SER A 356 28.31 27.25 -40.89
C SER A 356 28.60 28.65 -40.32
N GLU A 357 28.45 28.85 -39.01
CA GLU A 357 28.78 30.12 -38.35
C GLU A 357 30.30 30.31 -38.16
N TRP A 358 31.04 29.21 -37.95
CA TRP A 358 32.50 29.22 -37.86
C TRP A 358 33.17 29.53 -39.20
N MET A 359 32.68 28.93 -40.30
CA MET A 359 33.26 29.10 -41.65
C MET A 359 33.18 30.52 -42.19
N LYS A 360 32.28 31.37 -41.67
CA LYS A 360 32.25 32.82 -41.94
C LYS A 360 33.48 33.57 -41.41
N ARG A 361 34.28 32.95 -40.53
CA ARG A 361 35.48 33.51 -39.90
C ARG A 361 36.75 32.78 -40.31
N LYS A 362 36.70 31.44 -40.40
CA LYS A 362 37.83 30.56 -40.78
C LYS A 362 37.34 29.32 -41.50
N ALA A 363 37.91 29.01 -42.65
CA ALA A 363 37.67 27.75 -43.38
C ALA A 363 38.51 26.56 -42.84
N GLU A 364 38.93 26.62 -41.58
CA GLU A 364 39.74 25.60 -40.87
C GLU A 364 38.85 24.78 -39.93
N CYS A 365 39.09 23.46 -39.82
CA CYS A 365 38.43 22.61 -38.83
C CYS A 365 38.71 23.11 -37.39
N PRO A 366 37.67 23.36 -36.54
CA PRO A 366 37.85 23.80 -35.16
C PRO A 366 38.74 22.91 -34.29
N ILE A 367 38.82 21.61 -34.57
CA ILE A 367 39.58 20.62 -33.77
C ILE A 367 40.99 20.44 -34.35
N CYS A 368 41.10 20.00 -35.60
CA CYS A 368 42.40 19.62 -36.19
C CYS A 368 43.05 20.66 -37.12
N ARG A 369 42.39 21.82 -37.33
CA ARG A 369 42.86 22.96 -38.13
C ARG A 369 43.20 22.70 -39.61
N LYS A 370 42.87 21.53 -40.15
CA LYS A 370 42.89 21.26 -41.59
C LYS A 370 41.82 22.08 -42.31
N ASP A 371 42.10 22.50 -43.54
CA ASP A 371 41.14 23.21 -44.39
C ASP A 371 39.90 22.37 -44.69
N ILE A 372 38.74 23.03 -44.79
CA ILE A 372 37.43 22.40 -44.98
C ILE A 372 37.09 22.36 -46.47
N GLU A 373 37.45 21.25 -47.12
CA GLU A 373 37.21 21.02 -48.55
C GLU A 373 35.80 20.48 -48.82
N SER A 374 35.23 19.72 -47.89
CA SER A 374 33.91 19.10 -48.04
C SER A 374 33.17 18.95 -46.71
N GLN A 375 31.85 18.88 -46.81
CA GLN A 375 30.89 18.74 -45.72
C GLN A 375 29.83 17.71 -46.11
N THR A 376 29.41 16.83 -45.20
CA THR A 376 28.38 15.82 -45.47
C THR A 376 27.52 15.59 -44.22
N HIS A 377 26.19 15.63 -44.39
CA HIS A 377 25.24 15.34 -43.32
C HIS A 377 25.25 13.85 -42.95
N SER A 378 25.34 13.55 -41.66
CA SER A 378 25.37 12.19 -41.13
C SER A 378 24.01 11.82 -40.53
N LEU A 379 23.11 11.35 -41.40
CA LEU A 379 21.80 10.81 -41.00
C LEU A 379 21.94 9.69 -39.95
N VAL A 380 23.06 8.97 -39.92
CA VAL A 380 23.33 7.93 -38.91
C VAL A 380 23.50 8.54 -37.52
N LEU A 381 24.27 9.65 -37.40
CA LEU A 381 24.44 10.34 -36.12
C LEU A 381 23.13 10.99 -35.65
N ASP A 382 22.42 11.70 -36.53
CA ASP A 382 21.14 12.33 -36.17
C ASP A 382 20.10 11.27 -35.68
N ASN A 383 19.90 10.18 -36.43
CA ASN A 383 19.00 9.08 -36.03
C ASN A 383 19.47 8.34 -34.77
N CYS A 384 20.78 8.29 -34.49
CA CYS A 384 21.31 7.67 -33.28
C CYS A 384 21.01 8.55 -32.06
N ILE A 385 21.35 9.84 -32.15
CA ILE A 385 21.14 10.82 -31.08
C ILE A 385 19.66 10.96 -30.74
N ASP A 386 18.78 11.07 -31.73
CA ASP A 386 17.33 11.21 -31.46
C ASP A 386 16.78 9.98 -30.73
N LYS A 387 17.15 8.76 -31.14
CA LYS A 387 16.76 7.51 -30.45
C LYS A 387 17.35 7.38 -29.04
N MET A 388 18.58 7.88 -28.82
CA MET A 388 19.20 7.89 -27.49
C MET A 388 18.51 8.92 -26.59
N VAL A 389 18.31 10.15 -27.07
CA VAL A 389 17.62 11.23 -26.37
C VAL A 389 16.17 10.86 -26.04
N ASP A 390 15.49 10.07 -26.89
CA ASP A 390 14.17 9.48 -26.61
C ASP A 390 14.12 8.61 -25.33
N ASN A 391 15.26 8.11 -24.85
CA ASN A 391 15.38 7.32 -23.62
C ASN A 391 15.84 8.14 -22.38
N LEU A 392 16.15 9.43 -22.55
CA LEU A 392 16.58 10.34 -21.48
C LEU A 392 15.39 11.05 -20.79
N GLY A 393 15.72 11.84 -19.74
CA GLY A 393 14.78 12.70 -19.03
C GLY A 393 14.15 13.79 -19.92
N SER A 394 12.97 14.28 -19.52
CA SER A 394 12.20 15.26 -20.30
C SER A 394 12.93 16.59 -20.51
N GLU A 395 13.67 17.06 -19.51
CA GLU A 395 14.49 18.28 -19.56
C GLU A 395 15.45 18.30 -20.77
N VAL A 396 16.13 17.18 -21.02
CA VAL A 396 17.07 17.03 -22.15
C VAL A 396 16.35 17.06 -23.50
N LYS A 397 15.17 16.43 -23.58
CA LYS A 397 14.31 16.42 -24.78
C LYS A 397 13.76 17.81 -25.10
N GLU A 398 13.31 18.53 -24.07
CA GLU A 398 12.82 19.90 -24.17
C GLU A 398 13.94 20.86 -24.60
N ARG A 399 15.13 20.74 -24.00
CA ARG A 399 16.35 21.49 -24.40
C ARG A 399 16.70 21.28 -25.88
N ARG A 400 16.81 20.03 -26.33
CA ARG A 400 17.08 19.70 -27.74
C ARG A 400 15.99 20.25 -28.68
N SER A 401 14.72 20.14 -28.29
CA SER A 401 13.57 20.61 -29.07
C SER A 401 13.51 22.13 -29.22
N LEU A 402 13.95 22.88 -28.21
CA LEU A 402 14.09 24.34 -28.29
C LEU A 402 15.21 24.75 -29.26
N LEU A 403 16.40 24.18 -29.10
CA LEU A 403 17.56 24.47 -29.96
C LEU A 403 17.31 24.10 -31.43
N LEU A 404 16.61 22.99 -31.70
CA LEU A 404 16.14 22.63 -33.04
C LEU A 404 15.23 23.70 -33.65
N ARG A 405 14.32 24.27 -32.87
CA ARG A 405 13.38 25.32 -33.32
C ARG A 405 14.10 26.63 -33.60
N GLU A 406 14.97 27.06 -32.69
CA GLU A 406 15.76 28.29 -32.83
C GLU A 406 16.65 28.25 -34.08
N ARG A 407 17.41 27.16 -34.27
CA ARG A 407 18.34 27.01 -35.40
C ARG A 407 17.60 26.90 -36.75
N LYS A 408 16.43 26.25 -36.80
CA LYS A 408 15.60 26.20 -38.02
C LYS A 408 14.98 27.55 -38.39
N GLY A 409 14.59 28.37 -37.41
CA GLY A 409 14.17 29.74 -37.64
C GLY A 409 15.29 30.62 -38.21
N ALA A 410 16.50 30.51 -37.64
CA ALA A 410 17.67 31.27 -38.07
C ALA A 410 18.15 30.96 -39.51
N PHE A 411 17.79 29.78 -40.06
CA PHE A 411 18.12 29.38 -41.43
C PHE A 411 17.15 30.00 -42.46
N HIS A 412 15.84 29.99 -42.16
CA HIS A 412 14.82 30.53 -43.07
C HIS A 412 14.87 32.06 -43.18
N GLY A 413 15.22 32.76 -42.10
CA GLY A 413 15.35 34.23 -42.10
C GLY A 413 16.54 34.80 -42.91
N ARG A 414 17.30 33.96 -43.63
CA ARG A 414 18.50 34.37 -44.40
C ARG A 414 18.40 34.16 -45.91
N TRP A 415 17.37 33.46 -46.38
CA TRP A 415 17.12 33.20 -47.81
C TRP A 415 15.80 33.82 -48.31
N GLY A 416 15.32 34.85 -47.60
CA GLY A 416 14.14 35.66 -47.97
C GLY A 416 14.52 37.00 -48.60
N GLY A 417 15.49 37.01 -49.51
CA GLY A 417 15.77 38.14 -50.40
C GLY A 417 15.15 37.87 -51.77
N GLU A 418 14.47 38.86 -52.33
CA GLU A 418 13.69 38.72 -53.59
C GLU A 418 14.58 38.59 -54.84
N PRO A 419 14.05 37.99 -55.93
CA PRO A 419 14.70 37.95 -57.25
C PRO A 419 14.63 39.29 -58.01
#